data_AF-A0A520KX30-F1
#
_entry.id   AF-A0A520KX30-F1
#
_cell.length_a   1.000
_cell.length_b   1.000
_cell.length_c   1.000
_cell.angle_alpha   90.00
_cell.angle_beta   90.00
_cell.angle_gamma   90.00
#
_symmetry.space_group_name_H-M   'P 1'
#
loop_
_entity.id
_entity.type
_entity.pdbx_description
1 polymer ?
#
loop_
_entity_poly.entity_id
_entity_poly.type
_entity_poly.pdbx_seq_one_letter_code
_entity_poly.pdbx_strand_id
1 'polypeptide(L)' 'MKFKENIRVLGIDDAFLDEEYSIIIGAIFRGKSVLEGVISSKIQVDGLNSTEKIIEMLFESGYERQ' A
#
# COMPACT_ATOMS: atom_id res chain seq x y z
N MET A 1 9.78 -11.62 19.92
CA MET A 1 9.75 -11.95 18.48
C MET A 1 10.90 -11.22 17.79
N LYS A 2 11.79 -11.91 17.07
CA LYS A 2 12.92 -11.28 16.37
C LYS A 2 12.44 -10.89 14.97
N PHE A 3 12.44 -9.60 14.64
CA PHE A 3 12.06 -9.12 13.32
C PHE A 3 13.22 -9.38 12.35
N LYS A 4 12.91 -9.76 11.11
CA LYS A 4 13.95 -9.97 10.09
C LYS A 4 14.36 -8.60 9.56
N GLU A 5 15.58 -8.17 9.86
CA GLU A 5 16.05 -6.80 9.57
C GLU A 5 16.03 -6.40 8.09
N ASN A 6 16.02 -7.38 7.17
CA ASN A 6 16.03 -7.14 5.73
C ASN A 6 14.73 -7.54 5.02
N ILE A 7 13.68 -7.98 5.74
CA ILE A 7 12.39 -8.23 5.09
C ILE A 7 11.74 -6.89 4.74
N ARG A 8 11.09 -6.85 3.58
CA ARG A 8 10.20 -5.75 3.21
C ARG A 8 8.78 -6.10 3.58
N VAL A 9 8.07 -5.12 4.11
CA VAL A 9 6.65 -5.25 4.46
C VAL A 9 5.93 -4.06 3.85
N LEU A 10 4.86 -4.35 3.12
CA LEU A 10 3.90 -3.35 2.67
C LEU A 10 2.75 -3.32 3.68
N GLY A 11 2.64 -2.21 4.43
CA GLY A 11 1.44 -1.89 5.21
C GLY A 11 0.48 -1.10 4.35
N ILE A 12 -0.81 -1.47 4.35
CA ILE A 12 -1.86 -0.78 3.60
C ILE A 12 -2.90 -0.28 4.58
N ASP A 13 -3.32 0.97 4.40
CA ASP A 13 -4.43 1.58 5.13
C ASP A 13 -5.19 2.53 4.19
N ASP A 14 -6.43 2.86 4.52
CA ASP A 14 -7.27 3.75 3.71
C ASP A 14 -7.86 4.92 4.50
N ALA A 15 -8.31 5.93 3.76
CA ALA A 15 -9.02 7.08 4.33
C ALA A 15 -10.01 7.65 3.31
N PHE A 16 -11.15 8.14 3.80
CA PHE A 16 -12.10 8.88 2.97
C PHE A 16 -11.47 10.21 2.52
N LEU A 17 -11.50 10.48 1.20
CA LEU A 17 -11.16 11.79 0.64
C LEU A 17 -12.42 12.67 0.58
N ASP A 18 -13.51 12.09 0.09
CA ASP A 18 -14.82 12.70 -0.08
C ASP A 18 -15.92 11.59 -0.05
N GLU A 19 -17.17 11.95 -0.36
CA GLU A 19 -18.29 10.99 -0.35
C GLU A 19 -18.22 9.94 -1.48
N GLU A 20 -17.49 10.22 -2.56
CA GLU A 20 -17.40 9.34 -3.73
C GLU A 20 -16.14 8.48 -3.70
N TYR A 21 -15.07 8.95 -3.05
CA TYR A 21 -13.76 8.34 -3.12
C TYR A 21 -13.01 8.23 -1.78
N SER A 22 -12.30 7.11 -1.65
CA SER A 22 -11.26 6.89 -0.64
C SER A 22 -9.88 6.85 -1.29
N ILE A 23 -8.85 7.19 -0.53
CA ILE A 23 -7.45 6.93 -0.87
C ILE A 23 -6.99 5.68 -0.13
N ILE A 24 -6.31 4.78 -0.85
CA ILE A 24 -5.53 3.71 -0.24
C ILE A 24 -4.07 4.15 -0.27
N ILE A 25 -3.39 4.02 0.86
CA ILE A 25 -1.97 4.34 1.04
C ILE A 25 -1.24 3.05 1.42
N GLY A 26 -0.18 2.74 0.69
CA GLY A 26 0.76 1.67 0.98
C GLY A 26 2.11 2.24 1.46
N ALA A 27 2.59 1.81 2.62
CA ALA A 27 3.91 2.17 3.14
C ALA A 27 4.83 0.94 3.15
N ILE A 28 5.96 1.05 2.46
CA ILE A 28 6.93 -0.04 2.30
C ILE A 28 8.06 0.18 3.29
N PHE A 29 8.16 -0.73 4.25
CA PHE A 29 9.21 -0.71 5.26
C PHE A 29 10.20 -1.86 5.06
N ARG A 30 11.49 -1.58 5.19
CA ARG A 30 12.52 -2.59 5.41
C ARG A 30 12.90 -2.65 6.88
N GLY A 31 12.85 -3.85 7.45
CA GLY A 31 13.06 -4.03 8.88
C GLY A 31 12.02 -3.27 9.69
N LYS A 32 12.40 -2.72 10.84
CA LYS A 32 11.44 -2.10 11.78
C LYS A 32 11.19 -0.61 11.55
N SER A 33 12.02 0.08 10.78
CA SER A 33 12.06 1.55 10.83
C SER A 33 12.49 2.24 9.54
N VAL A 34 12.90 1.51 8.50
CA VAL A 34 13.32 2.14 7.24
C VAL A 34 12.14 2.21 6.30
N LEU A 35 11.56 3.39 6.14
CA LEU A 35 10.57 3.66 5.09
C LEU A 35 11.31 3.78 3.74
N GLU A 36 11.08 2.83 2.84
CA GLU A 36 11.71 2.80 1.51
C GLU A 36 10.82 3.39 0.42
N GLY A 37 9.50 3.33 0.60
CA GLY A 37 8.56 3.86 -0.39
C GLY A 37 7.17 4.09 0.17
N VAL A 38 6.44 4.98 -0.50
CA VAL A 38 5.01 5.19 -0.30
C VAL A 38 4.34 5.10 -1.66
N ILE A 39 3.29 4.31 -1.74
CA ILE A 39 2.46 4.11 -2.92
C ILE A 39 1.02 4.47 -2.56
N SER A 40 0.24 4.93 -3.52
CA SER A 40 -1.14 5.33 -3.25
C SER A 40 -2.01 5.20 -4.48
N SER A 41 -3.29 4.92 -4.27
CA SER A 41 -4.28 4.88 -5.34
C SER A 41 -5.65 5.37 -4.84
N LYS A 42 -6.48 5.85 -5.76
CA LYS A 42 -7.83 6.34 -5.48
C LYS A 42 -8.84 5.25 -5.81
N ILE A 43 -9.76 4.96 -4.89
CA ILE A 43 -10.81 3.95 -5.03
C ILE A 43 -12.19 4.58 -4.81
N GLN A 44 -13.26 3.91 -5.25
CA GLN A 44 -14.62 4.38 -5.02
C GLN A 44 -15.11 3.93 -3.63
N VAL A 45 -15.78 4.83 -2.90
CA VAL A 45 -16.48 4.48 -1.66
C VAL A 45 -17.57 3.47 -1.97
N ASP A 46 -17.64 2.39 -1.19
CA ASP A 46 -18.55 1.26 -1.38
C ASP A 46 -18.49 0.61 -2.78
N GLY A 47 -17.42 0.89 -3.54
CA GLY A 47 -17.16 0.30 -4.85
C GLY A 47 -16.53 -1.10 -4.77
N LEU A 48 -16.22 -1.66 -5.94
CA LEU A 48 -15.62 -2.99 -6.08
C LEU A 48 -14.21 -2.97 -6.69
N ASN A 49 -13.59 -1.79 -6.83
CA ASN A 49 -12.33 -1.62 -7.55
C ASN A 49 -11.07 -1.68 -6.66
N SER A 50 -11.20 -1.89 -5.35
CA SER A 50 -10.07 -1.84 -4.41
C SER A 50 -9.01 -2.91 -4.68
N THR A 51 -9.42 -4.15 -4.96
CA THR A 51 -8.50 -5.26 -5.25
C THR A 51 -7.63 -4.98 -6.46
N GLU A 52 -8.23 -4.56 -7.58
CA GLU A 52 -7.52 -4.25 -8.82
C GLU A 52 -6.55 -3.08 -8.61
N LYS A 53 -7.00 -2.03 -7.91
CA LYS A 53 -6.17 -0.85 -7.62
C LYS A 53 -4.99 -1.16 -6.70
N ILE A 54 -5.14 -2.08 -5.74
CA ILE A 54 -4.02 -2.55 -4.90
C ILE A 54 -3.01 -3.33 -5.73
N ILE A 55 -3.47 -4.21 -6.62
CA ILE A 55 -2.60 -4.97 -7.52
C ILE A 55 -1.83 -4.01 -8.44
N GLU A 56 -2.53 -3.09 -9.12
CA GLU A 56 -1.92 -2.09 -9.99
C GLU A 56 -0.84 -1.29 -9.25
N MET A 57 -1.14 -0.74 -8.06
CA MET A 57 -0.17 0.06 -7.32
C MET A 57 1.07 -0.76 -6.92
N LEU A 58 0.91 -2.05 -6.59
CA LEU A 58 2.04 -2.91 -6.22
C LEU A 58 2.94 -3.17 -7.43
N PHE A 59 2.36 -3.51 -8.59
CA PHE A 59 3.14 -3.79 -9.79
C PHE A 59 3.81 -2.54 -10.38
N GLU A 60 3.16 -1.37 -10.31
CA GLU A 60 3.75 -0.11 -10.77
C GLU A 60 4.89 0.37 -9.85
N SER A 61 4.91 -0.06 -8.59
CA SER A 61 5.91 0.35 -7.61
C SER A 61 7.29 -0.32 -7.79
N GLY A 62 7.36 -1.47 -8.47
CA GLY A 62 8.57 -2.27 -8.63
C GLY A 62 9.01 -3.05 -7.37
N TYR A 63 8.16 -3.12 -6.34
CA TYR A 63 8.42 -3.85 -5.08
C TYR A 63 7.87 -5.29 -5.07
N GLU A 64 7.23 -5.73 -6.15
CA GLU A 64 6.48 -6.99 -6.23
C GLU A 64 7.34 -8.26 -6.14
N ARG A 65 8.64 -8.16 -6.42
CA ARG A 65 9.60 -9.29 -6.44
C ARG A 65 10.61 -9.27 -5.29
N GLN A 66 10.41 -8.45 -4.27
CA GLN A 66 11.37 -8.18 -3.19
C GLN A 66 10.95 -8.82 -1.87
#